data_AF-A0AA39YXN8-F1
#
_entry.id   AF-A0AA39YXN8-F1
#
_cell.length_a   1.000
_cell.length_b   1.000
_cell.length_c   1.000
_cell.angle_alpha   90.00
_cell.angle_beta   90.00
_cell.angle_gamma   90.00
#
_symmetry.space_group_name_H-M   'P 1'
#
loop_
_entity.id
_entity.type
_entity.pdbx_description
1 polymer ?
#
loop_
_entity_poly.entity_id
_entity_poly.type
_entity_poly.pdbx_seq_one_letter_code
_entity_poly.pdbx_strand_id
1 'polypeptide(L)' 'MPGQKLYPRATVKKIVKAHSNCSVSKNADVMIFLDYMLFMQNLVKEASIEAKKGGERGITARSVKKVTADSLAKFKG' A
#
# COMPACT_ATOMS: atom_id res chain seq x y z
N MET A 1 -13.39 -6.79 -22.41
CA MET A 1 -12.52 -7.10 -21.25
C MET A 1 -13.34 -6.90 -19.99
N PRO A 2 -13.58 -7.91 -19.15
CA PRO A 2 -14.27 -7.68 -17.88
C PRO A 2 -13.51 -6.60 -17.12
N GLY A 3 -14.13 -5.43 -16.93
CA GLY A 3 -13.49 -4.27 -16.33
C GLY A 3 -12.92 -4.67 -14.98
N GLN A 4 -11.59 -4.70 -14.87
CA GLN A 4 -10.92 -4.87 -13.59
C GLN A 4 -11.42 -3.74 -12.70
N LYS A 5 -12.31 -4.07 -11.75
CA LYS A 5 -12.69 -3.11 -10.72
C LYS A 5 -11.40 -2.73 -10.01
N LEU A 6 -11.04 -1.44 -10.07
CA LEU A 6 -9.85 -0.86 -9.44
C LEU A 6 -9.69 -1.31 -7.98
N TYR A 7 -10.82 -1.61 -7.33
CA TYR A 7 -10.90 -2.05 -5.97
C TYR A 7 -11.37 -3.53 -5.82
N PRO A 8 -10.46 -4.50 -5.59
CA PRO A 8 -10.79 -5.91 -5.41
C PRO A 8 -11.29 -6.23 -3.99
N ARG A 9 -12.56 -5.88 -3.70
CA ARG A 9 -13.20 -6.04 -2.36
C ARG A 9 -13.02 -7.41 -1.72
N ALA A 10 -13.19 -8.49 -2.51
CA ALA A 10 -13.10 -9.86 -2.01
C ALA A 10 -11.70 -10.20 -1.49
N THR A 11 -10.66 -9.73 -2.20
CA THR A 11 -9.26 -9.93 -1.81
C THR A 11 -8.94 -9.19 -0.53
N VAL A 12 -9.33 -7.92 -0.41
CA VAL A 12 -9.11 -7.13 0.80
C VAL A 12 -9.78 -7.79 2.01
N LYS A 13 -11.04 -8.23 1.89
CA LYS A 13 -11.73 -8.94 2.97
C LYS A 13 -11.04 -10.24 3.37
N LYS A 14 -10.53 -11.02 2.41
CA LYS A 14 -9.81 -12.27 2.69
C LYS A 14 -8.50 -12.01 3.46
N ILE A 15 -7.71 -11.04 3.01
CA ILE A 15 -6.45 -10.66 3.65
C ILE A 15 -6.72 -10.17 5.08
N VAL A 16 -7.64 -9.22 5.26
CA VAL A 16 -7.97 -8.66 6.58
C VAL A 16 -8.48 -9.74 7.52
N LYS A 17 -9.38 -10.63 7.07
CA LYS A 17 -9.88 -11.74 7.90
C LYS A 17 -8.76 -12.69 8.32
N ALA A 18 -7.82 -13.00 7.43
CA ALA A 18 -6.69 -13.90 7.72
C ALA A 18 -5.70 -13.31 8.74
N HIS A 19 -5.57 -11.97 8.80
CA HIS A 19 -4.61 -11.31 9.69
C HIS A 19 -5.21 -10.71 10.96
N SER A 20 -6.53 -10.47 11.00
CA SER A 20 -7.22 -9.94 12.19
C SER A 20 -8.06 -10.97 12.93
N ASN A 21 -8.37 -12.12 12.31
CA ASN A 21 -9.37 -13.09 12.77
C ASN A 21 -10.79 -12.49 12.98
N CYS A 22 -11.04 -11.28 12.48
CA CYS A 22 -12.32 -10.58 12.59
C CYS A 22 -13.06 -10.53 11.25
N SER A 23 -14.39 -10.50 11.29
CA SER A 23 -15.20 -10.21 10.11
C SER A 23 -15.13 -8.72 9.77
N VAL A 24 -15.05 -8.39 8.48
CA VAL A 24 -15.06 -7.01 8.01
C VAL A 24 -16.50 -6.52 7.82
N SER A 25 -16.89 -5.51 8.59
CA SER A 25 -18.20 -4.84 8.48
C SER A 25 -18.47 -4.25 7.10
N LYS A 26 -19.74 -3.97 6.79
CA LYS A 26 -20.14 -3.40 5.50
C LYS A 26 -19.36 -2.10 5.22
N ASN A 27 -18.70 -2.04 4.07
CA ASN A 27 -17.91 -0.90 3.58
C ASN A 27 -16.64 -0.55 4.37
N ALA A 28 -16.36 -1.19 5.51
CA ALA A 28 -15.07 -1.04 6.19
C ALA A 28 -13.90 -1.42 5.27
N ASP A 29 -14.13 -2.40 4.39
CA ASP A 29 -13.17 -2.81 3.35
C ASP A 29 -12.78 -1.65 2.42
N VAL A 30 -13.70 -0.74 2.10
CA VAL A 30 -13.45 0.43 1.25
C VAL A 30 -12.46 1.38 1.93
N MET A 31 -12.66 1.63 3.22
CA MET A 31 -11.79 2.52 4.01
C MET A 31 -10.39 1.92 4.16
N ILE A 32 -10.29 0.61 4.41
CA ILE A 32 -9.01 -0.11 4.47
C ILE A 32 -8.25 -0.01 3.14
N PHE A 33 -8.96 -0.12 2.01
CA PHE A 33 -8.31 0.02 0.72
C PHE A 33 -7.89 1.46 0.40
N LEU A 34 -8.67 2.45 0.82
CA LEU A 34 -8.27 3.85 0.70
C LEU A 34 -6.99 4.12 1.48
N ASP A 35 -6.91 3.63 2.73
CA ASP A 35 -5.71 3.74 3.55
C ASP A 35 -4.50 3.06 2.90
N TYR A 36 -4.68 1.86 2.34
CA TYR A 36 -3.65 1.18 1.53
C TYR A 36 -3.22 2.00 0.30
N MET A 37 -4.14 2.67 -0.40
CA MET A 37 -3.79 3.54 -1.52
C MET A 37 -2.97 4.76 -1.09
N LEU A 38 -3.32 5.37 0.04
CA LEU A 38 -2.55 6.47 0.62
C LEU A 38 -1.15 6.00 1.04
N PHE A 39 -1.05 4.82 1.65
CA PHE A 39 0.22 4.18 1.96
C PHE A 39 1.08 3.97 0.71
N MET A 40 0.50 3.40 -0.36
CA MET A 40 1.22 3.16 -1.62
C MET A 40 1.67 4.46 -2.27
N GLN A 41 0.85 5.51 -2.25
CA GLN A 41 1.22 6.83 -2.77
C GLN A 41 2.40 7.42 -1.98
N ASN A 42 2.39 7.32 -0.65
CA ASN A 42 3.49 7.76 0.18
C ASN A 42 4.77 6.95 -0.10
N LEU A 43 4.67 5.62 -0.12
CA LEU A 43 5.80 4.72 -0.36
C LEU A 43 6.48 5.01 -1.71
N VAL A 44 5.70 5.15 -2.79
CA VAL A 44 6.21 5.44 -4.13
C VAL A 44 6.84 6.83 -4.20
N LYS A 45 6.26 7.83 -3.53
CA LYS A 45 6.83 9.18 -3.44
C LYS A 45 8.19 9.16 -2.76
N GLU A 46 8.30 8.53 -1.60
CA GLU A 46 9.56 8.46 -0.84
C GLU A 46 10.61 7.64 -1.61
N ALA A 47 10.22 6.51 -2.21
CA ALA A 47 11.12 5.68 -3.01
C ALA A 47 11.64 6.43 -4.26
N SER A 48 10.82 7.30 -4.85
CA SER A 48 11.22 8.17 -5.96
C SER A 48 12.23 9.23 -5.53
N ILE A 49 12.06 9.81 -4.35
CA ILE A 49 13.01 10.78 -3.77
C ILE A 49 14.34 10.09 -3.48
N GLU A 50 14.31 8.91 -2.87
CA GLU A 50 15.51 8.14 -2.55
C GLU A 50 16.26 7.70 -3.82
N ALA A 51 15.55 7.21 -4.84
CA ALA A 51 16.14 6.87 -6.14
C ALA A 51 16.85 8.08 -6.78
N LYS A 52 16.21 9.26 -6.76
CA LYS A 52 16.82 10.51 -7.28
C LYS A 52 18.07 10.92 -6.51
N LYS A 53 18.07 10.80 -5.18
CA LYS A 53 19.25 11.08 -4.35
C LYS A 53 20.41 10.13 -4.67
N GLY A 54 20.10 8.89 -5.02
CA GLY A 54 21.09 7.89 -5.45
C GLY A 54 21.56 8.03 -6.90
N GLY A 55 21.03 8.97 -7.69
CA GLY A 55 21.34 9.12 -9.12
C GLY A 55 20.72 8.03 -10.00
N GLU A 56 19.71 7.32 -9.51
CA GLU A 56 19.04 6.24 -10.25
C GLU A 56 18.06 6.84 -11.28
N ARG A 57 17.95 6.21 -12.47
CA ARG A 57 17.06 6.67 -13.56
C ARG A 57 15.56 6.40 -13.30
N GLY A 58 15.23 5.69 -12.22
CA GLY A 58 13.86 5.32 -11.86
C GLY A 58 13.82 4.64 -10.50
N ILE A 59 12.61 4.28 -10.05
CA ILE A 59 12.43 3.55 -8.79
C ILE A 59 13.07 2.16 -8.92
N THR A 60 13.94 1.81 -7.97
CA THR A 60 14.57 0.49 -7.90
C THR A 60 14.09 -0.27 -6.68
N ALA A 61 14.34 -1.58 -6.66
CA ALA A 61 14.10 -2.39 -5.47
C ALA A 61 14.90 -1.89 -4.24
N ARG A 62 16.06 -1.25 -4.47
CA ARG A 62 16.89 -0.69 -3.39
C ARG A 62 16.21 0.51 -2.74
N SER A 63 15.74 1.46 -3.55
CA SER A 63 15.09 2.67 -3.03
C SER A 63 13.81 2.32 -2.28
N VAL A 64 12.99 1.39 -2.80
CA VAL A 64 11.79 0.89 -2.11
C VAL A 64 12.14 0.26 -0.76
N LYS A 65 13.09 -0.69 -0.73
CA LYS A 65 13.49 -1.37 0.51
C LYS A 65 13.95 -0.37 1.58
N LYS A 66 14.69 0.66 1.16
CA LYS A 66 15.22 1.68 2.08
C LYS A 66 14.11 2.51 2.75
N VAL A 67 13.07 2.89 2.00
CA VAL A 67 12.00 3.75 2.54
C VAL A 67 10.83 2.97 3.17
N THR A 68 10.83 1.64 3.05
CA THR A 68 9.71 0.79 3.50
C THR A 68 9.47 0.89 5.00
N ALA A 69 10.53 0.81 5.81
CA ALA A 69 10.41 0.85 7.28
C ALA A 69 9.79 2.18 7.76
N ASP A 70 10.30 3.30 7.27
CA ASP A 70 9.80 4.64 7.62
C ASP A 70 8.37 4.85 7.12
N SER A 71 8.05 4.37 5.91
CA SER A 71 6.70 4.45 5.36
C SER A 71 5.71 3.64 6.18
N LEU A 72 6.07 2.43 6.62
CA LEU A 72 5.23 1.63 7.51
C LEU A 72 5.05 2.29 8.87
N ALA A 73 6.11 2.89 9.42
CA ALA A 73 6.04 3.58 10.71
C ALA A 73 5.06 4.78 10.68
N LYS A 74 5.01 5.54 9.57
CA LYS A 74 4.06 6.65 9.38
C LYS A 74 2.59 6.21 9.37
N PHE A 75 2.31 4.96 8.99
CA PHE A 75 0.96 4.40 8.88
C PHE A 75 0.63 3.44 10.04
N LYS A 76 1.48 3.37 11.07
CA LYS A 76 1.09 2.75 12.35
C LYS A 76 0.14 3.72 13.07
N GLY A 77 -1.13 3.34 13.12
CA GLY A 77 -2.13 3.98 13.99
C GLY A 77 -1.88 3.69 15.46
#